data_AF-A0A9P0QUB0-F1
#
_entry.id   AF-A0A9P0QUB0-F1
#
_cell.length_a   1.000
_cell.length_b   1.000
_cell.length_c   1.000
_cell.angle_alpha   90.00
_cell.angle_beta   90.00
_cell.angle_gamma   90.00
#
_symmetry.space_group_name_H-M   'P 1'
#
loop_
_entity.id
_entity.type
_entity.pdbx_description
1 polymer ?
#
loop_
_entity_poly.entity_id
_entity_poly.type
_entity_poly.pdbx_seq_one_letter_code
_entity_poly.pdbx_strand_id
1 'polypeptide(L)'
;MLELSIPDDYTAVVGLTRLWGSLNDLPADGTGIFILLKQANNLMGKQLPPVLRDSVLGLQLSYFGDYPDPSDLVPSIIFAIAFFIFLCAHMFIYIMNYSRGHYFNISLCAAFYCLVRTLAFSLRAAWSQDITKGRIGVAGEVFLILAPVIPVSFNLILAQRIFAWRHPVKGSSKLFWYGTFLLFGLVLVFIATNIVAGAVPVMYFLSEVVRKRYIICLQASSILIIINSLRAASLLLSTFIIRPNEKEKHLYTYQPWWIESFGIFYYVKSGEAQKAAATFSRRNSNHRHAIRVIAATHHNYSMVEGLSNQRGDLKHNHSMLIILISTVLLVAGAILRCIVMFQARIQKDTSSLGKPIAMYICYGLLEVFNNILYLVGRIDLRFYKPDRLPNDIKYMVSVQPTANQSDVEVEYFDISGERTPIDNVSSFATEKEMTDDDDNEFRF
;
A
#
# COMPACT_ATOMS: atom_id res chain seq x y z
N MET A 1 24.05 -29.61 23.55
CA MET A 1 24.68 -30.53 22.59
C MET A 1 23.55 -31.04 21.70
N LEU A 2 23.28 -30.33 20.60
CA LEU A 2 22.29 -30.74 19.60
C LEU A 2 23.09 -31.42 18.50
N GLU A 3 22.96 -32.73 18.37
CA GLU A 3 23.52 -33.48 17.25
C GLU A 3 22.95 -32.90 15.95
N LEU A 4 23.81 -32.30 15.15
CA LEU A 4 23.51 -32.01 13.76
C LEU A 4 23.36 -33.35 13.05
N SER A 5 22.15 -33.70 12.62
CA SER A 5 21.92 -34.76 11.63
C SER A 5 22.37 -34.27 10.24
N ILE A 6 23.65 -33.99 10.07
CA ILE A 6 24.27 -34.04 8.74
C ILE A 6 24.42 -35.54 8.45
N PRO A 7 23.97 -36.05 7.29
CA PRO A 7 24.14 -37.47 6.96
C PRO A 7 25.59 -37.90 7.20
N ASP A 8 25.80 -39.11 7.70
CA ASP A 8 27.09 -39.76 7.96
C ASP A 8 27.98 -39.97 6.71
N ASP A 9 27.75 -39.19 5.66
CA ASP A 9 28.51 -39.23 4.43
C ASP A 9 29.82 -38.47 4.63
N TYR A 10 30.89 -39.22 4.94
CA TYR A 10 32.29 -38.76 4.97
C TYR A 10 32.76 -38.32 3.58
N THR A 11 32.25 -37.18 3.11
CA THR A 11 32.64 -36.58 1.84
C THR A 11 33.65 -35.46 2.06
N ALA A 12 34.51 -35.23 1.06
CA ALA A 12 35.48 -34.13 1.09
C ALA A 12 34.81 -32.77 1.31
N VAL A 13 33.57 -32.60 0.84
CA VAL A 13 32.79 -31.37 0.95
C VAL A 13 32.34 -31.14 2.40
N VAL A 14 31.86 -32.17 3.09
CA VAL A 14 31.51 -32.10 4.52
C VAL A 14 32.75 -31.84 5.38
N GLY A 15 33.88 -32.47 5.05
CA GLY A 15 35.16 -32.18 5.71
C GLY A 15 35.58 -30.72 5.52
N LEU A 16 35.46 -30.19 4.30
CA LEU A 16 35.81 -28.81 3.98
C LEU A 16 34.90 -27.80 4.67
N THR A 17 33.58 -28.03 4.71
CA THR A 17 32.64 -27.13 5.41
C THR A 17 32.88 -27.13 6.91
N ARG A 18 33.19 -28.30 7.52
CA ARG A 18 33.60 -28.38 8.93
C ARG A 18 34.91 -27.64 9.20
N LEU A 19 35.90 -27.77 8.32
CA LEU A 19 37.17 -27.04 8.43
C LEU A 19 36.93 -25.53 8.37
N TRP A 20 36.14 -25.04 7.41
CA TRP A 20 35.77 -23.63 7.36
C TRP A 20 34.98 -23.18 8.57
N GLY A 21 34.07 -24.01 9.08
CA GLY A 21 33.40 -23.75 10.36
C GLY A 21 34.42 -23.54 11.48
N SER A 22 35.38 -24.46 11.63
CA SER A 22 36.43 -24.37 12.66
C SER A 22 37.32 -23.14 12.51
N LEU A 23 37.61 -22.70 11.28
CA LEU A 23 38.41 -21.50 11.02
C LEU A 23 37.66 -20.20 11.33
N ASN A 24 36.33 -20.25 11.42
CA ASN A 24 35.46 -19.10 11.67
C ASN A 24 34.75 -19.20 13.03
N ASP A 25 35.36 -19.88 14.01
CA ASP A 25 34.84 -20.04 15.38
C ASP A 25 33.50 -20.78 15.47
N LEU A 26 33.33 -21.82 14.65
CA LEU A 26 32.16 -22.71 14.60
C LEU A 26 30.84 -21.94 14.56
N PRO A 27 30.63 -21.12 13.51
CA PRO A 27 29.43 -20.34 13.38
C PRO A 27 28.22 -21.24 13.12
N ALA A 28 27.03 -20.71 13.37
CA ALA A 28 25.80 -21.39 13.07
C ALA A 28 25.65 -21.65 11.57
N ASP A 29 25.15 -22.84 11.22
CA ASP A 29 25.01 -23.27 9.83
C ASP A 29 24.17 -22.31 8.98
N GLY A 30 24.54 -22.21 7.70
CA GLY A 30 23.81 -21.39 6.73
C GLY A 30 24.00 -19.89 6.88
N THR A 31 24.99 -19.44 7.68
CA THR A 31 25.28 -18.01 7.90
C THR A 31 26.66 -17.59 7.36
N GLY A 32 26.89 -16.29 7.22
CA GLY A 32 28.16 -15.71 6.78
C GLY A 32 28.51 -16.01 5.32
N ILE A 33 27.49 -16.17 4.46
CA ILE A 33 27.66 -16.56 3.05
C ILE A 33 28.62 -15.66 2.28
N PHE A 34 28.63 -14.34 2.51
CA PHE A 34 29.59 -13.45 1.84
C PHE A 34 31.04 -13.71 2.26
N ILE A 35 31.26 -14.09 3.53
CA ILE A 35 32.58 -14.42 4.05
C ILE A 35 33.03 -15.76 3.46
N LEU A 36 32.14 -16.77 3.49
CA LEU A 36 32.40 -18.09 2.90
C LEU A 36 32.69 -18.01 1.41
N LEU A 37 31.88 -17.25 0.64
CA LEU A 37 32.13 -17.04 -0.79
C LEU A 37 33.46 -16.36 -1.04
N LYS A 38 33.86 -15.38 -0.21
CA LYS A 38 35.18 -14.73 -0.34
C LYS A 38 36.32 -15.70 -0.07
N GLN A 39 36.23 -16.49 1.00
CA GLN A 39 37.22 -17.51 1.35
C GLN A 39 37.33 -18.58 0.25
N ALA A 40 36.19 -19.07 -0.25
CA ALA A 40 36.12 -20.07 -1.31
C ALA A 40 36.74 -19.55 -2.62
N ASN A 41 36.39 -18.32 -3.03
CA ASN A 41 36.93 -17.71 -4.23
C ASN A 41 38.45 -17.46 -4.15
N ASN A 42 38.96 -17.10 -2.97
CA ASN A 42 40.40 -16.92 -2.76
C ASN A 42 41.15 -18.25 -2.82
N LEU A 43 40.53 -19.36 -2.43
CA LEU A 43 41.16 -20.67 -2.39
C LEU A 43 41.08 -21.41 -3.74
N MET A 44 39.92 -21.37 -4.40
CA MET A 44 39.60 -22.19 -5.57
C MET A 44 39.36 -21.39 -6.85
N GLY A 45 39.43 -20.06 -6.78
CA GLY A 45 39.09 -19.18 -7.89
C GLY A 45 37.58 -18.94 -8.03
N LYS A 46 37.18 -18.20 -9.07
CA LYS A 46 35.81 -17.71 -9.26
C LYS A 46 34.78 -18.79 -9.62
N GLN A 47 35.24 -19.93 -10.16
CA GLN A 47 34.38 -21.02 -10.56
C GLN A 47 34.36 -22.07 -9.45
N LEU A 48 33.40 -21.93 -8.54
CA LEU A 48 33.25 -22.85 -7.42
C LEU A 48 32.66 -24.19 -7.89
N PRO A 49 33.16 -25.33 -7.39
CA PRO A 49 32.58 -26.65 -7.70
C PRO A 49 31.08 -26.71 -7.35
N PRO A 50 30.22 -27.23 -8.25
CA PRO A 50 28.76 -27.30 -8.01
C PRO A 50 28.40 -28.00 -6.71
N VAL A 51 29.06 -29.13 -6.41
CA VAL A 51 28.81 -29.92 -5.18
C VAL A 51 29.02 -29.09 -3.92
N LEU A 52 30.06 -28.24 -3.89
CA LEU A 52 30.34 -27.37 -2.75
C LEU A 52 29.28 -26.28 -2.61
N ARG A 53 28.94 -25.63 -3.73
CA ARG A 53 27.92 -24.58 -3.78
C ARG A 53 26.57 -25.10 -3.29
N ASP A 54 26.14 -26.26 -3.81
CA ASP A 54 24.84 -26.84 -3.52
C ASP A 54 24.79 -27.35 -2.06
N SER A 55 25.92 -27.83 -1.52
CA SER A 55 26.02 -28.20 -0.10
C SER A 55 25.90 -26.99 0.83
N VAL A 56 26.58 -25.89 0.53
CA VAL A 56 26.48 -24.65 1.33
C VAL A 56 25.10 -24.01 1.20
N LEU A 57 24.50 -24.03 0.00
CA LEU A 57 23.13 -23.57 -0.22
C LEU A 57 22.12 -24.40 0.58
N GLY A 58 22.29 -25.72 0.60
CA GLY A 58 21.44 -26.66 1.33
C GLY A 58 21.37 -26.41 2.84
N LEU A 59 22.39 -25.79 3.42
CA LEU A 59 22.46 -25.44 4.85
C LEU A 59 21.77 -24.11 5.18
N GLN A 60 21.45 -23.28 4.19
CA GLN A 60 20.79 -21.99 4.42
C GLN A 60 19.34 -22.19 4.87
N LEU A 61 18.78 -21.18 5.54
CA LEU A 61 17.37 -21.20 5.92
C LEU A 61 16.49 -21.19 4.67
N SER A 62 15.50 -22.07 4.65
CA SER A 62 14.48 -22.14 3.61
C SER A 62 13.53 -20.95 3.71
N TYR A 63 13.32 -20.24 2.61
CA TYR A 63 12.39 -19.12 2.52
C TYR A 63 11.16 -19.46 1.67
N PHE A 64 10.10 -18.66 1.79
CA PHE A 64 8.93 -18.80 0.93
C PHE A 64 9.29 -18.39 -0.51
N GLY A 65 9.37 -19.37 -1.40
CA GLY A 65 9.84 -19.22 -2.77
C GLY A 65 11.24 -19.80 -3.01
N ASP A 66 11.94 -20.18 -1.95
CA ASP A 66 13.29 -20.75 -1.97
C ASP A 66 14.32 -19.92 -2.79
N TYR A 67 15.57 -20.36 -2.79
CA TYR A 67 16.62 -19.82 -3.65
C TYR A 67 16.35 -20.18 -5.11
N PRO A 68 16.58 -19.27 -6.07
CA PRO A 68 16.27 -19.53 -7.47
C PRO A 68 17.25 -20.53 -8.09
N ASP A 69 16.74 -21.40 -8.95
CA ASP A 69 17.53 -22.27 -9.82
C ASP A 69 17.36 -21.85 -11.30
N PRO A 70 18.11 -22.41 -12.26
CA PRO A 70 18.00 -21.98 -13.67
C PRO A 70 16.59 -22.05 -14.27
N SER A 71 15.68 -22.85 -13.72
CA SER A 71 14.28 -22.92 -14.12
C SER A 71 13.46 -21.69 -13.70
N ASP A 72 13.91 -20.89 -12.73
CA ASP A 72 13.30 -19.62 -12.32
C ASP A 72 13.47 -18.51 -13.36
N LEU A 73 14.39 -18.64 -14.32
CA LEU A 73 14.72 -17.58 -15.27
C LEU A 73 13.50 -17.13 -16.08
N VAL A 74 12.84 -18.07 -16.75
CA VAL A 74 11.68 -17.81 -17.63
C VAL A 74 10.48 -17.26 -16.86
N PRO A 75 9.97 -17.91 -15.78
CA PRO A 75 8.82 -17.40 -15.05
C PRO A 75 9.11 -16.02 -14.43
N SER A 76 10.33 -15.78 -13.94
CA SER A 76 10.71 -14.46 -13.41
C SER A 76 10.61 -13.37 -14.48
N ILE A 77 11.11 -13.61 -15.70
CA ILE A 77 11.03 -12.64 -16.80
C ILE A 77 9.57 -12.37 -17.18
N ILE A 78 8.73 -13.40 -17.27
CA ILE A 78 7.30 -13.25 -17.58
C ILE A 78 6.61 -12.34 -16.56
N PHE A 79 6.81 -12.59 -15.26
CA PHE A 79 6.21 -11.74 -14.24
C PHE A 79 6.81 -10.33 -14.21
N ALA A 80 8.12 -10.17 -14.42
CA ALA A 80 8.75 -8.85 -14.53
C ALA A 80 8.10 -8.02 -15.65
N ILE A 81 7.89 -8.61 -16.83
CA ILE A 81 7.21 -7.94 -17.96
C ILE A 81 5.76 -7.62 -17.60
N ALA A 82 5.03 -8.56 -17.00
CA ALA A 82 3.63 -8.33 -16.60
C ALA A 82 3.48 -7.15 -15.63
N PHE A 83 4.32 -7.09 -14.59
CA PHE A 83 4.31 -5.97 -13.64
C PHE A 83 4.81 -4.67 -14.27
N PHE A 84 5.71 -4.73 -15.25
CA PHE A 84 6.12 -3.53 -16.00
C PHE A 84 4.97 -2.95 -16.82
N ILE A 85 4.14 -3.80 -17.45
CA ILE A 85 2.93 -3.36 -18.16
C ILE A 85 1.96 -2.68 -17.19
N PHE A 86 1.74 -3.26 -16.00
CA PHE A 86 0.90 -2.63 -14.97
C PHE A 86 1.48 -1.32 -14.44
N LEU A 87 2.80 -1.23 -14.29
CA LEU A 87 3.49 0.02 -13.95
C LEU A 87 3.15 1.11 -14.97
N CYS A 88 3.31 0.83 -16.27
CA CYS A 88 2.95 1.77 -17.33
C CYS A 88 1.47 2.16 -17.29
N ALA A 89 0.56 1.21 -17.06
CA ALA A 89 -0.87 1.47 -16.99
C ALA A 89 -1.27 2.38 -15.82
N HIS A 90 -0.79 2.08 -14.60
CA HIS A 90 -1.05 2.91 -13.42
C HIS A 90 -0.43 4.30 -13.55
N MET A 91 0.80 4.39 -14.09
CA MET A 91 1.46 5.67 -14.38
C MET A 91 0.68 6.50 -15.40
N PHE A 92 0.20 5.87 -16.47
CA PHE A 92 -0.61 6.54 -17.49
C PHE A 92 -1.90 7.11 -16.88
N ILE A 93 -2.63 6.32 -16.10
CA ILE A 93 -3.84 6.79 -15.40
C ILE A 93 -3.51 7.96 -14.48
N TYR A 94 -2.42 7.87 -13.71
CA TYR A 94 -2.00 8.95 -12.82
C TYR A 94 -1.69 10.25 -13.60
N ILE A 95 -0.86 10.18 -14.65
CA ILE A 95 -0.50 11.34 -15.48
C ILE A 95 -1.75 11.97 -16.11
N MET A 96 -2.64 11.15 -16.67
CA MET A 96 -3.89 11.63 -17.28
C MET A 96 -4.77 12.33 -16.26
N ASN A 97 -4.97 11.75 -15.07
CA ASN A 97 -5.76 12.37 -14.01
C ASN A 97 -5.10 13.65 -13.49
N TYR A 98 -3.79 13.63 -13.28
CA TYR A 98 -3.02 14.77 -12.80
C TYR A 98 -3.09 15.96 -13.78
N SER A 99 -2.91 15.71 -15.08
CA SER A 99 -3.01 16.74 -16.13
C SER A 99 -4.37 17.42 -16.21
N ARG A 100 -5.43 16.76 -15.70
CA ARG A 100 -6.81 17.26 -15.66
C ARG A 100 -7.17 17.90 -14.32
N GLY A 101 -6.21 17.99 -13.39
CA GLY A 101 -6.42 18.53 -12.05
C GLY A 101 -7.08 17.56 -11.06
N HIS A 102 -7.11 16.26 -11.35
CA HIS A 102 -7.68 15.23 -10.48
C HIS A 102 -6.57 14.45 -9.77
N TYR A 103 -6.24 14.86 -8.54
CA TYR A 103 -5.12 14.28 -7.80
C TYR A 103 -5.50 13.03 -7.02
N PHE A 104 -4.99 11.87 -7.43
CA PHE A 104 -5.18 10.61 -6.71
C PHE A 104 -3.84 9.87 -6.56
N ASN A 105 -3.12 10.19 -5.49
CA ASN A 105 -1.74 9.71 -5.26
C ASN A 105 -1.65 8.19 -5.06
N ILE A 106 -2.74 7.51 -4.71
CA ILE A 106 -2.74 6.04 -4.60
C ILE A 106 -2.45 5.37 -5.97
N SER A 107 -2.82 5.98 -7.11
CA SER A 107 -2.43 5.46 -8.42
C SER A 107 -0.93 5.55 -8.65
N LEU A 108 -0.28 6.62 -8.19
CA LEU A 108 1.18 6.74 -8.22
C LEU A 108 1.84 5.70 -7.31
N CYS A 109 1.28 5.47 -6.12
CA CYS A 109 1.75 4.40 -5.25
C CYS A 109 1.57 3.02 -5.89
N ALA A 110 0.47 2.76 -6.60
CA ALA A 110 0.23 1.49 -7.31
C ALA A 110 1.24 1.26 -8.44
N ALA A 111 1.61 2.32 -9.17
CA ALA A 111 2.73 2.30 -10.09
C ALA A 111 4.04 1.97 -9.37
N PHE A 112 4.37 2.66 -8.28
CA PHE A 112 5.57 2.39 -7.49
C PHE A 112 5.63 0.93 -7.00
N TYR A 113 4.52 0.37 -6.54
CA TYR A 113 4.42 -1.05 -6.20
C TYR A 113 4.75 -1.97 -7.40
N CYS A 114 4.20 -1.67 -8.58
CA CYS A 114 4.50 -2.43 -9.80
C CYS A 114 5.99 -2.32 -10.19
N LEU A 115 6.61 -1.16 -9.98
CA LEU A 115 8.06 -0.99 -10.13
C LEU A 115 8.84 -1.90 -9.17
N VAL A 116 8.48 -1.91 -7.89
CA VAL A 116 9.10 -2.78 -6.88
C VAL A 116 8.97 -4.26 -7.28
N ARG A 117 7.79 -4.70 -7.76
CA ARG A 117 7.59 -6.07 -8.25
C ARG A 117 8.42 -6.39 -9.50
N THR A 118 8.49 -5.45 -10.44
CA THR A 118 9.31 -5.60 -11.66
C THR A 118 10.78 -5.81 -11.28
N LEU A 119 11.30 -5.01 -10.35
CA LEU A 119 12.67 -5.15 -9.84
C LEU A 119 12.88 -6.47 -9.10
N ALA A 120 11.94 -6.89 -8.24
CA ALA A 120 12.01 -8.16 -7.51
C ALA A 120 12.19 -9.35 -8.48
N PHE A 121 11.30 -9.47 -9.47
CA PHE A 121 11.38 -10.56 -10.44
C PHE A 121 12.58 -10.43 -11.39
N SER A 122 12.98 -9.21 -11.77
CA SER A 122 14.18 -9.01 -12.60
C SER A 122 15.46 -9.43 -11.87
N LEU A 123 15.59 -9.10 -10.58
CA LEU A 123 16.73 -9.51 -9.76
C LEU A 123 16.72 -11.01 -9.50
N ARG A 124 15.55 -11.63 -9.30
CA ARG A 124 15.42 -13.09 -9.19
C ARG A 124 15.83 -13.79 -10.49
N ALA A 125 15.42 -13.27 -11.65
CA ALA A 125 15.88 -13.76 -12.96
C ALA A 125 17.41 -13.68 -13.07
N ALA A 126 18.03 -12.56 -12.69
CA ALA A 126 19.48 -12.42 -12.71
C ALA A 126 20.20 -13.35 -11.73
N TRP A 127 19.61 -13.60 -10.56
CA TRP A 127 20.17 -14.50 -9.54
C TRP A 127 20.04 -15.98 -9.93
N SER A 128 18.99 -16.35 -10.66
CA SER A 128 18.79 -17.72 -11.18
C SER A 128 19.90 -18.22 -12.11
N GLN A 129 20.60 -17.30 -12.78
CA GLN A 129 21.71 -17.63 -13.67
C GLN A 129 23.00 -17.95 -12.90
N ASP A 130 23.17 -17.40 -11.71
CA ASP A 130 24.34 -17.60 -10.86
C ASP A 130 24.00 -17.28 -9.40
N ILE A 131 23.71 -18.33 -8.63
CA ILE A 131 23.35 -18.21 -7.21
C ILE A 131 24.48 -17.63 -6.35
N THR A 132 25.74 -17.65 -6.83
CA THR A 132 26.89 -17.08 -6.10
C THR A 132 26.88 -15.56 -6.07
N LYS A 133 26.06 -14.90 -6.91
CA LYS A 133 25.85 -13.44 -6.91
C LYS A 133 24.97 -12.99 -5.75
N GLY A 134 25.39 -13.29 -4.52
CA GLY A 134 24.59 -13.09 -3.31
C GLY A 134 24.15 -11.63 -3.07
N ARG A 135 24.88 -10.62 -3.58
CA ARG A 135 24.42 -9.21 -3.52
C ARG A 135 23.14 -8.96 -4.33
N ILE A 136 23.04 -9.55 -5.52
CA ILE A 136 21.84 -9.50 -6.36
C ILE A 136 20.71 -10.25 -5.64
N GLY A 137 21.04 -11.41 -5.06
CA GLY A 137 20.09 -12.22 -4.29
C GLY A 137 19.48 -11.49 -3.11
N VAL A 138 20.30 -10.92 -2.22
CA VAL A 138 19.83 -10.15 -1.05
C VAL A 138 18.94 -8.98 -1.49
N ALA A 139 19.33 -8.23 -2.52
CA ALA A 139 18.51 -7.15 -3.05
C ALA A 139 17.16 -7.66 -3.60
N GLY A 140 17.18 -8.75 -4.36
CA GLY A 140 15.99 -9.39 -4.91
C GLY A 140 15.03 -9.86 -3.82
N GLU A 141 15.54 -10.53 -2.79
CA GLU A 141 14.74 -11.01 -1.66
C GLU A 141 14.09 -9.85 -0.88
N VAL A 142 14.83 -8.76 -0.64
CA VAL A 142 14.27 -7.56 0.00
C VAL A 142 13.09 -7.02 -0.81
N PHE A 143 13.22 -6.85 -2.12
CA PHE A 143 12.11 -6.39 -2.96
C PHE A 143 10.96 -7.38 -3.02
N LEU A 144 11.24 -8.69 -3.05
CA LEU A 144 10.24 -9.75 -3.09
C LEU A 144 9.35 -9.74 -1.83
N ILE A 145 9.95 -9.49 -0.66
CA ILE A 145 9.29 -9.41 0.65
C ILE A 145 8.58 -8.07 0.85
N LEU A 146 9.15 -6.97 0.35
CA LEU A 146 8.58 -5.62 0.50
C LEU A 146 7.34 -5.42 -0.37
N ALA A 147 7.34 -5.97 -1.58
CA ALA A 147 6.28 -5.76 -2.56
C ALA A 147 4.84 -6.02 -2.06
N PRO A 148 4.50 -7.16 -1.42
CA PRO A 148 3.12 -7.44 -1.00
C PRO A 148 2.62 -6.54 0.14
N VAL A 149 3.52 -5.87 0.87
CA VAL A 149 3.16 -4.94 1.96
C VAL A 149 2.44 -3.71 1.42
N ILE A 150 2.80 -3.29 0.21
CA ILE A 150 2.31 -2.07 -0.40
C ILE A 150 0.81 -2.18 -0.76
N PRO A 151 0.32 -3.19 -1.52
CA PRO A 151 -1.10 -3.33 -1.81
C PRO A 151 -1.95 -3.65 -0.57
N VAL A 152 -1.39 -4.31 0.46
CA VAL A 152 -2.05 -4.44 1.76
C VAL A 152 -2.33 -3.06 2.37
N SER A 153 -1.35 -2.17 2.30
CA SER A 153 -1.49 -0.79 2.79
C SER A 153 -2.50 0.00 1.95
N PHE A 154 -2.58 -0.23 0.64
CA PHE A 154 -3.63 0.38 -0.19
C PHE A 154 -5.02 -0.04 0.27
N ASN A 155 -5.24 -1.35 0.44
CA ASN A 155 -6.53 -1.86 0.86
C ASN A 155 -6.98 -1.25 2.19
N LEU A 156 -6.06 -0.97 3.11
CA LEU A 156 -6.37 -0.26 4.35
C LEU A 156 -6.82 1.19 4.08
N ILE A 157 -6.11 1.94 3.23
CA ILE A 157 -6.50 3.31 2.85
C ILE A 157 -7.89 3.31 2.17
N LEU A 158 -8.13 2.38 1.24
CA LEU A 158 -9.40 2.27 0.54
C LEU A 158 -10.54 1.89 1.51
N ALA A 159 -10.29 0.99 2.46
CA ALA A 159 -11.25 0.62 3.50
C ALA A 159 -11.57 1.80 4.43
N GLN A 160 -10.58 2.62 4.79
CA GLN A 160 -10.80 3.85 5.56
C GLN A 160 -11.71 4.83 4.83
N ARG A 161 -11.55 4.95 3.51
CA ARG A 161 -12.41 5.83 2.69
C ARG A 161 -13.86 5.33 2.64
N ILE A 162 -14.09 4.01 2.58
CA ILE A 162 -15.44 3.42 2.70
C ILE A 162 -16.00 3.61 4.11
N PHE A 163 -15.18 3.42 5.14
CA PHE A 163 -15.59 3.62 6.52
C PHE A 163 -16.01 5.08 6.76
N ALA A 164 -15.20 6.05 6.34
CA ALA A 164 -15.52 7.46 6.46
C ALA A 164 -16.71 7.88 5.58
N TRP A 165 -16.97 7.19 4.48
CA TRP A 165 -18.19 7.40 3.70
C TRP A 165 -19.45 6.93 4.43
N ARG A 166 -19.40 5.74 5.04
CA ARG A 166 -20.55 5.16 5.75
C ARG A 166 -20.76 5.74 7.15
N HIS A 167 -19.69 6.19 7.80
CA HIS A 167 -19.67 6.78 9.14
C HIS A 167 -18.82 8.08 9.17
N PRO A 168 -19.30 9.20 8.59
CA PRO A 168 -18.50 10.41 8.38
C PRO A 168 -17.88 11.00 9.65
N VAL A 169 -18.63 11.02 10.75
CA VAL A 169 -18.15 11.59 12.02
C VAL A 169 -17.08 10.70 12.65
N LYS A 170 -17.34 9.39 12.75
CA LYS A 170 -16.37 8.44 13.34
C LYS A 170 -15.10 8.34 12.50
N GLY A 171 -15.23 8.25 11.18
CA GLY A 171 -14.12 8.17 10.24
C GLY A 171 -13.30 9.47 10.14
N SER A 172 -13.79 10.57 10.70
CA SER A 172 -13.07 11.85 10.79
C SER A 172 -12.63 12.20 12.21
N SER A 173 -12.85 11.32 13.18
CA SER A 173 -12.48 11.56 14.58
C SER A 173 -10.97 11.46 14.81
N LYS A 174 -10.45 12.24 15.77
CA LYS A 174 -9.01 12.22 16.14
C LYS A 174 -8.55 10.81 16.54
N LEU A 175 -9.37 10.07 17.30
CA LEU A 175 -9.07 8.70 17.71
C LEU A 175 -8.90 7.75 16.51
N PHE A 176 -9.76 7.86 15.50
CA PHE A 176 -9.68 7.06 14.29
C PHE A 176 -8.39 7.35 13.49
N TRP A 177 -8.00 8.62 13.40
CA TRP A 177 -6.76 9.03 12.74
C TRP A 177 -5.51 8.60 13.50
N TYR A 178 -5.42 8.81 14.82
CA TYR A 178 -4.30 8.32 15.62
C TYR A 178 -4.16 6.80 15.55
N GLY A 179 -5.28 6.07 15.64
CA GLY A 179 -5.30 4.62 15.45
C GLY A 179 -4.78 4.23 14.06
N THR A 180 -5.20 4.94 13.03
CA THR A 180 -4.72 4.75 11.65
C THR A 180 -3.20 4.98 11.52
N PHE A 181 -2.67 6.07 12.08
CA PHE A 181 -1.23 6.36 12.04
C PHE A 181 -0.41 5.29 12.77
N LEU A 182 -0.88 4.84 13.93
CA LEU A 182 -0.24 3.74 14.65
C LEU A 182 -0.15 2.47 13.78
N LEU A 183 -1.23 2.14 13.05
CA LEU A 183 -1.25 0.97 12.17
C LEU A 183 -0.23 1.10 11.03
N PHE A 184 -0.07 2.28 10.42
CA PHE A 184 0.96 2.54 9.41
C PHE A 184 2.38 2.53 10.00
N GLY A 185 2.57 3.06 11.21
CA GLY A 185 3.85 2.98 11.92
C GLY A 185 4.31 1.54 12.14
N LEU A 186 3.39 0.63 12.47
CA LEU A 186 3.69 -0.80 12.58
C LEU A 186 4.14 -1.43 11.26
N VAL A 187 3.65 -0.94 10.11
CA VAL A 187 4.11 -1.39 8.79
C VAL A 187 5.56 -0.96 8.55
N LEU A 188 5.96 0.24 8.95
CA LEU A 188 7.33 0.71 8.80
C LEU A 188 8.32 -0.11 9.65
N VAL A 189 7.95 -0.41 10.90
CA VAL A 189 8.73 -1.29 11.79
C VAL A 189 8.91 -2.69 11.17
N PHE A 190 7.84 -3.23 10.59
CA PHE A 190 7.89 -4.48 9.85
C PHE A 190 8.88 -4.41 8.67
N ILE A 191 8.81 -3.37 7.83
CA ILE A 191 9.70 -3.21 6.66
C ILE A 191 11.16 -3.18 7.11
N ALA A 192 11.49 -2.34 8.10
CA ALA A 192 12.83 -2.23 8.64
C ALA A 192 13.36 -3.57 9.18
N THR A 193 12.52 -4.29 9.92
CA THR A 193 12.88 -5.59 10.50
C THR A 193 13.19 -6.63 9.43
N ASN A 194 12.41 -6.71 8.34
CA ASN A 194 12.65 -7.68 7.27
C ASN A 194 13.90 -7.36 6.45
N ILE A 195 14.20 -6.08 6.21
CA ILE A 195 15.43 -5.68 5.52
C ILE A 195 16.65 -6.14 6.32
N VAL A 196 16.67 -5.86 7.63
CA VAL A 196 17.77 -6.27 8.51
C VAL A 196 17.85 -7.79 8.59
N ALA A 197 16.72 -8.47 8.80
CA ALA A 197 16.66 -9.92 8.90
C ALA A 197 17.09 -10.62 7.60
N GLY A 198 16.78 -10.08 6.41
CA GLY A 198 17.20 -10.66 5.14
C GLY A 198 18.70 -10.55 4.88
N ALA A 199 19.35 -9.48 5.36
CA ALA A 199 20.75 -9.21 5.05
C ALA A 199 21.74 -9.78 6.08
N VAL A 200 21.39 -9.74 7.37
CA VAL A 200 22.33 -10.07 8.47
C VAL A 200 22.90 -11.50 8.38
N PRO A 201 22.10 -12.57 8.21
CA PRO A 201 22.62 -13.94 8.16
C PRO A 201 23.50 -14.21 6.93
N VAL A 202 23.30 -13.48 5.84
CA VAL A 202 24.09 -13.63 4.61
C VAL A 202 25.43 -12.90 4.73
N MET A 203 25.44 -11.75 5.41
CA MET A 203 26.64 -10.90 5.54
C MET A 203 27.56 -11.33 6.68
N TYR A 204 27.00 -11.84 7.78
CA TYR A 204 27.74 -12.12 9.01
C TYR A 204 27.56 -13.57 9.45
N PHE A 205 28.59 -14.11 10.11
CA PHE A 205 28.44 -15.33 10.89
C PHE A 205 27.65 -15.05 12.16
N LEU A 206 26.72 -15.94 12.49
CA LEU A 206 25.93 -15.84 13.71
C LEU A 206 26.31 -16.98 14.65
N SER A 207 26.23 -16.75 15.96
CA SER A 207 26.19 -17.86 16.91
C SER A 207 24.82 -18.55 16.89
N GLU A 208 24.74 -19.79 17.35
CA GLU A 208 23.48 -20.55 17.40
C GLU A 208 22.38 -19.82 18.20
N VAL A 209 22.76 -19.09 19.25
CA VAL A 209 21.83 -18.29 20.04
C VAL A 209 21.24 -17.14 19.22
N VAL A 210 22.08 -16.43 18.46
CA VAL A 210 21.63 -15.31 17.61
C VAL A 210 20.82 -15.83 16.43
N ARG A 211 21.21 -16.96 15.81
CA ARG A 211 20.44 -17.60 14.74
C ARG A 211 19.02 -17.98 15.18
N LYS A 212 18.86 -18.54 16.38
CA LYS A 212 17.54 -18.86 16.95
C LYS A 212 16.68 -17.60 17.14
N ARG A 213 17.26 -16.52 17.68
CA ARG A 213 16.56 -15.23 17.84
C ARG A 213 16.15 -14.63 16.50
N TYR A 214 17.01 -14.76 15.49
CA TYR A 214 16.72 -14.36 14.12
C TYR A 214 15.51 -15.12 13.54
N ILE A 215 15.45 -16.45 13.71
CA ILE A 215 14.30 -17.25 13.24
C ILE A 215 13.00 -16.80 13.94
N ILE A 216 13.03 -16.56 15.25
CA ILE A 216 11.89 -16.03 16.00
C ILE A 216 11.45 -14.67 15.45
N CYS A 217 12.40 -13.81 15.09
CA CYS A 217 12.11 -12.50 14.48
C CYS A 217 11.39 -12.65 13.13
N LEU A 218 11.82 -13.58 12.28
CA LEU A 218 11.13 -13.89 11.02
C LEU A 218 9.71 -14.46 11.23
N GLN A 219 9.55 -15.35 12.21
CA GLN A 219 8.24 -15.90 12.58
C GLN A 219 7.28 -14.80 13.07
N ALA A 220 7.72 -13.95 14.00
CA ALA A 220 6.95 -12.81 14.48
C ALA A 220 6.60 -11.83 13.34
N SER A 221 7.56 -11.53 12.49
CA SER A 221 7.38 -10.73 11.27
C SER A 221 6.27 -11.31 10.37
N SER A 222 6.27 -12.63 10.15
CA SER A 222 5.26 -13.29 9.32
C SER A 222 3.84 -13.22 9.89
N ILE A 223 3.68 -13.26 11.22
CA ILE A 223 2.39 -13.04 11.89
C ILE A 223 1.92 -11.59 11.68
N LEU A 224 2.83 -10.61 11.81
CA LEU A 224 2.50 -9.21 11.58
C LEU A 224 1.99 -8.95 10.15
N ILE A 225 2.48 -9.67 9.14
CA ILE A 225 1.96 -9.58 7.76
C ILE A 225 0.51 -10.05 7.69
N ILE A 226 0.17 -11.17 8.33
CA ILE A 226 -1.20 -11.68 8.36
C ILE A 226 -2.12 -10.66 9.03
N ILE A 227 -1.73 -10.18 10.22
CA ILE A 227 -2.49 -9.16 10.94
C ILE A 227 -2.67 -7.93 10.06
N ASN A 228 -1.61 -7.46 9.40
CA ASN A 228 -1.66 -6.29 8.53
C ASN A 228 -2.62 -6.49 7.35
N SER A 229 -2.59 -7.67 6.74
CA SER A 229 -3.44 -8.04 5.62
C SER A 229 -4.92 -8.07 6.01
N LEU A 230 -5.25 -8.53 7.23
CA LEU A 230 -6.63 -8.60 7.71
C LEU A 230 -7.22 -7.24 8.12
N ARG A 231 -6.39 -6.21 8.38
CA ARG A 231 -6.87 -4.89 8.87
C ARG A 231 -7.91 -4.25 7.95
N ALA A 232 -7.70 -4.31 6.64
CA ALA A 232 -8.63 -3.74 5.66
C ALA A 232 -10.01 -4.44 5.71
N ALA A 233 -10.01 -5.78 5.79
CA ALA A 233 -11.23 -6.56 5.92
C ALA A 233 -11.94 -6.32 7.26
N SER A 234 -11.20 -6.24 8.36
CA SER A 234 -11.75 -5.93 9.69
C SER A 234 -12.39 -4.54 9.73
N LEU A 235 -11.76 -3.55 9.10
CA LEU A 235 -12.31 -2.20 9.00
C LEU A 235 -13.55 -2.16 8.08
N LEU A 236 -13.54 -2.91 6.99
CA LEU A 236 -14.72 -3.04 6.13
C LEU A 236 -15.89 -3.70 6.87
N LEU A 237 -15.64 -4.77 7.63
CA LEU A 237 -16.64 -5.46 8.43
C LEU A 237 -17.25 -4.54 9.50
N SER A 238 -16.43 -3.71 10.16
CA SER A 238 -16.92 -2.78 11.18
C SER A 238 -17.89 -1.73 10.62
N THR A 239 -17.82 -1.42 9.32
CA THR A 239 -18.79 -0.51 8.67
C THR A 239 -20.23 -1.04 8.70
N PHE A 240 -20.40 -2.36 8.74
CA PHE A 240 -21.71 -3.02 8.79
C PHE A 240 -22.19 -3.27 10.22
N ILE A 241 -21.25 -3.52 11.14
CA ILE A 241 -21.55 -3.76 12.56
C ILE A 241 -21.96 -2.46 13.25
N ILE A 242 -21.25 -1.37 12.96
CA ILE A 242 -21.51 -0.08 13.57
C ILE A 242 -22.72 0.54 12.89
N ARG A 243 -23.75 0.89 13.67
CA ARG A 243 -24.90 1.64 13.18
C ARG A 243 -24.57 3.14 13.03
N PRO A 244 -25.07 3.80 11.98
CA PRO A 244 -25.03 5.26 11.86
C PRO A 244 -25.69 5.94 13.06
N ASN A 245 -25.13 7.05 13.53
CA ASN A 245 -25.69 7.84 14.61
C ASN A 245 -26.74 8.84 14.08
N GLU A 246 -27.81 9.14 14.83
CA GLU A 246 -28.83 10.12 14.41
C GLU A 246 -28.23 11.51 14.18
N LYS A 247 -27.21 11.89 14.97
CA LYS A 247 -26.44 13.13 14.76
C LYS A 247 -25.74 13.21 13.40
N GLU A 248 -25.49 12.07 12.76
CA GLU A 248 -24.85 12.04 11.44
C GLU A 248 -25.84 12.40 10.32
N LYS A 249 -27.15 12.12 10.47
CA LYS A 249 -28.19 12.37 9.44
C LYS A 249 -28.27 13.83 9.00
N HIS A 250 -28.07 14.76 9.94
CA HIS A 250 -28.16 16.20 9.71
C HIS A 250 -26.82 16.85 9.32
N LEU A 251 -25.76 16.06 9.19
CA LEU A 251 -24.43 16.59 8.93
C LEU A 251 -24.15 16.68 7.42
N TYR A 252 -23.66 17.83 6.98
CA TYR A 252 -23.32 18.06 5.57
C TYR A 252 -22.05 17.31 5.18
N THR A 253 -22.12 16.55 4.09
CA THR A 253 -20.97 15.91 3.47
C THR A 253 -20.62 16.55 2.13
N TYR A 254 -19.33 16.65 1.84
CA TYR A 254 -18.79 17.15 0.57
C TYR A 254 -18.30 15.95 -0.27
N GLN A 255 -18.89 15.79 -1.45
CA GLN A 255 -18.59 14.70 -2.36
C GLN A 255 -18.05 15.20 -3.69
N PRO A 256 -17.25 14.39 -4.41
CA PRO A 256 -16.83 14.73 -5.77
C PRO A 256 -17.97 14.52 -6.77
N TRP A 257 -18.91 15.48 -6.84
CA TRP A 257 -20.08 15.39 -7.73
C TRP A 257 -19.74 15.48 -9.22
N TRP A 258 -18.54 15.95 -9.57
CA TRP A 258 -18.04 16.00 -10.94
C TRP A 258 -17.63 14.62 -11.50
N ILE A 259 -17.61 13.58 -10.66
CA ILE A 259 -17.41 12.20 -11.11
C ILE A 259 -18.77 11.63 -11.46
N GLU A 260 -18.98 11.36 -12.74
CA GLU A 260 -20.25 10.90 -13.29
C GLU A 260 -20.30 9.37 -13.49
N SER A 261 -19.13 8.72 -13.62
CA SER A 261 -19.02 7.28 -13.90
C SER A 261 -17.74 6.68 -13.34
N PHE A 262 -17.74 5.37 -13.09
CA PHE A 262 -16.56 4.56 -12.76
C PHE A 262 -16.10 3.67 -13.93
N GLY A 263 -16.50 4.03 -15.16
CA GLY A 263 -16.16 3.28 -16.36
C GLY A 263 -14.66 3.30 -16.67
N ILE A 264 -14.17 2.21 -17.28
CA ILE A 264 -12.74 2.01 -17.58
C ILE A 264 -12.16 3.13 -18.45
N PHE A 265 -12.94 3.64 -19.42
CA PHE A 265 -12.52 4.71 -20.33
C PHE A 265 -13.02 6.10 -19.92
N TYR A 266 -13.69 6.22 -18.77
CA TYR A 266 -14.17 7.49 -18.27
C TYR A 266 -13.03 8.29 -17.63
N TYR A 267 -12.98 9.59 -17.91
CA TYR A 267 -12.08 10.51 -17.25
C TYR A 267 -12.80 11.82 -16.95
N VAL A 268 -12.51 12.40 -15.80
CA VAL A 268 -13.06 13.68 -15.36
C VAL A 268 -12.68 14.79 -16.36
N LYS A 269 -13.59 15.73 -16.59
CA LYS A 269 -13.32 16.92 -17.42
C LYS A 269 -12.27 17.80 -16.75
N SER A 270 -11.41 18.43 -17.55
CA SER A 270 -10.26 19.19 -17.03
C SER A 270 -10.72 20.36 -16.17
N GLY A 271 -10.16 20.48 -14.95
CA GLY A 271 -10.38 21.61 -14.05
C GLY A 271 -11.69 21.57 -13.24
N GLU A 272 -12.52 20.52 -13.37
CA GLU A 272 -13.82 20.47 -12.68
C GLU A 272 -13.69 20.36 -11.16
N ALA A 273 -12.67 19.65 -10.65
CA ALA A 273 -12.43 19.56 -9.21
C ALA A 273 -12.09 20.95 -8.60
N GLN A 274 -11.37 21.77 -9.35
CA GLN A 274 -10.99 23.13 -8.97
C GLN A 274 -12.19 24.08 -9.03
N LYS A 275 -13.00 24.00 -10.09
CA LYS A 275 -14.26 24.76 -10.19
C LYS A 275 -15.19 24.42 -9.03
N ALA A 276 -15.36 23.13 -8.74
CA ALA A 276 -16.14 22.65 -7.61
C ALA A 276 -15.64 23.22 -6.28
N ALA A 277 -14.33 23.16 -6.03
CA ALA A 277 -13.71 23.74 -4.85
C ALA A 277 -13.93 25.27 -4.75
N ALA A 278 -13.82 26.00 -5.86
CA ALA A 278 -14.02 27.45 -5.91
C ALA A 278 -15.48 27.86 -5.64
N THR A 279 -16.44 27.02 -6.01
CA THR A 279 -17.86 27.30 -5.73
C THR A 279 -18.18 27.08 -4.25
N PHE A 280 -17.45 26.17 -3.61
CA PHE A 280 -17.63 25.84 -2.20
C PHE A 280 -17.02 26.89 -1.26
N SER A 281 -15.93 27.55 -1.66
CA SER A 281 -15.36 28.65 -0.86
C SER A 281 -16.35 29.81 -0.69
N ARG A 282 -17.21 30.05 -1.68
CA ARG A 282 -18.24 31.11 -1.68
C ARG A 282 -19.49 30.77 -0.85
N ARG A 283 -19.61 29.56 -0.28
CA ARG A 283 -20.80 29.13 0.48
C ARG A 283 -20.68 29.44 1.97
N ASN A 284 -21.82 29.32 2.67
CA ASN A 284 -21.93 29.51 4.13
C ASN A 284 -20.90 28.65 4.90
N SER A 285 -20.46 29.14 6.07
CA SER A 285 -19.47 28.52 6.95
C SER A 285 -19.77 27.04 7.25
N ASN A 286 -21.04 26.68 7.47
CA ASN A 286 -21.45 25.29 7.72
C ASN A 286 -21.18 24.37 6.54
N HIS A 287 -21.35 24.86 5.30
CA HIS A 287 -20.98 24.10 4.12
C HIS A 287 -19.47 23.98 4.02
N ARG A 288 -18.70 25.06 4.25
CA ARG A 288 -17.22 25.05 4.13
C ARG A 288 -16.52 23.98 5.00
N HIS A 289 -17.11 23.62 6.14
CA HIS A 289 -16.59 22.62 7.06
C HIS A 289 -17.19 21.22 6.88
N ALA A 290 -17.95 20.98 5.80
CA ALA A 290 -18.54 19.68 5.52
C ALA A 290 -17.47 18.58 5.43
N ILE A 291 -17.81 17.41 5.98
CA ILE A 291 -16.92 16.26 5.99
C ILE A 291 -16.78 15.72 4.57
N ARG A 292 -15.55 15.58 4.09
CA ARG A 292 -15.27 15.10 2.74
C ARG A 292 -15.32 13.59 2.67
N VAL A 293 -16.10 13.06 1.74
CA VAL A 293 -16.26 11.62 1.51
C VAL A 293 -16.19 11.31 0.00
N ILE A 294 -16.14 10.03 -0.34
CA ILE A 294 -16.08 9.56 -1.74
C ILE A 294 -17.43 9.75 -2.46
N ALA A 295 -17.43 9.64 -3.79
CA ALA A 295 -18.63 9.84 -4.61
C ALA A 295 -19.63 8.68 -4.51
N ALA A 296 -20.87 8.96 -4.09
CA ALA A 296 -21.99 8.02 -4.13
C ALA A 296 -23.29 8.69 -4.62
N THR A 297 -24.17 7.95 -5.28
CA THR A 297 -25.45 8.49 -5.80
C THR A 297 -26.61 8.40 -4.80
N HIS A 298 -26.55 7.44 -3.88
CA HIS A 298 -27.51 7.29 -2.80
C HIS A 298 -26.81 7.46 -1.45
N HIS A 299 -27.44 8.20 -0.54
CA HIS A 299 -26.87 8.62 0.73
C HIS A 299 -27.95 8.70 1.80
N ASN A 300 -27.53 8.47 3.04
CA ASN A 300 -28.36 8.57 4.23
C ASN A 300 -28.22 9.94 4.92
N TYR A 301 -27.51 10.89 4.30
CA TYR A 301 -27.05 12.14 4.89
C TYR A 301 -27.30 13.33 3.96
N SER A 302 -27.50 14.51 4.54
CA SER A 302 -27.55 15.76 3.79
C SER A 302 -26.23 16.00 3.06
N MET A 303 -26.31 16.31 1.77
CA MET A 303 -25.14 16.59 0.95
C MET A 303 -25.14 18.03 0.49
N VAL A 304 -23.95 18.56 0.28
CA VAL A 304 -23.78 19.86 -0.36
C VAL A 304 -23.90 19.69 -1.87
N GLU A 305 -24.98 20.19 -2.47
CA GLU A 305 -25.27 20.02 -3.90
C GLU A 305 -24.26 20.74 -4.79
N GLY A 306 -23.84 20.11 -5.89
CA GLY A 306 -23.00 20.72 -6.92
C GLY A 306 -23.80 21.64 -7.86
N LEU A 307 -23.12 22.34 -8.78
CA LEU A 307 -23.80 23.13 -9.83
C LEU A 307 -24.47 22.28 -10.93
N SER A 308 -24.26 20.97 -10.93
CA SER A 308 -24.83 20.06 -11.92
C SER A 308 -25.65 18.99 -11.22
N ASN A 309 -26.88 18.80 -11.71
CA ASN A 309 -27.79 17.73 -11.28
C ASN A 309 -27.66 16.45 -12.11
N GLN A 310 -26.78 16.43 -13.13
CA GLN A 310 -26.53 15.25 -13.94
C GLN A 310 -25.54 14.33 -13.21
N ARG A 311 -26.03 13.20 -12.69
CA ARG A 311 -25.21 12.20 -11.99
C ARG A 311 -25.58 10.79 -12.42
N GLY A 312 -24.58 9.93 -12.67
CA GLY A 312 -24.78 8.50 -12.92
C GLY A 312 -25.11 7.72 -11.64
N ASP A 313 -25.42 6.43 -11.76
CA ASP A 313 -25.62 5.53 -10.61
C ASP A 313 -24.28 5.01 -10.07
N LEU A 314 -23.80 5.64 -8.99
CA LEU A 314 -22.51 5.39 -8.34
C LEU A 314 -22.74 4.58 -7.07
N LYS A 315 -22.63 3.25 -7.22
CA LYS A 315 -22.73 2.28 -6.12
C LYS A 315 -21.36 1.80 -5.65
N HIS A 316 -21.23 1.59 -4.35
CA HIS A 316 -19.99 1.10 -3.72
C HIS A 316 -19.95 -0.41 -3.45
N ASN A 317 -20.95 -1.18 -3.87
CA ASN A 317 -20.94 -2.64 -3.72
C ASN A 317 -19.71 -3.27 -4.38
N HIS A 318 -19.38 -2.84 -5.61
CA HIS A 318 -18.17 -3.26 -6.29
C HIS A 318 -16.89 -2.73 -5.62
N SER A 319 -16.91 -1.52 -5.05
CA SER A 319 -15.78 -0.98 -4.28
C SER A 319 -15.44 -1.87 -3.08
N MET A 320 -16.46 -2.29 -2.33
CA MET A 320 -16.30 -3.19 -1.19
C MET A 320 -15.81 -4.58 -1.62
N LEU A 321 -16.34 -5.10 -2.74
CA LEU A 321 -15.89 -6.37 -3.32
C LEU A 321 -14.42 -6.32 -3.77
N ILE A 322 -13.97 -5.20 -4.36
CA ILE A 322 -12.56 -5.00 -4.76
C ILE A 322 -11.63 -5.16 -3.56
N ILE A 323 -11.94 -4.47 -2.45
CA ILE A 323 -11.14 -4.56 -1.21
C ILE A 323 -11.17 -5.97 -0.64
N LEU A 324 -12.34 -6.60 -0.59
CA LEU A 324 -12.50 -7.94 -0.02
C LEU A 324 -11.72 -8.99 -0.83
N ILE A 325 -11.94 -9.07 -2.14
CA ILE A 325 -11.26 -10.05 -3.00
C ILE A 325 -9.74 -9.83 -2.93
N SER A 326 -9.27 -8.59 -3.10
CA SER A 326 -7.83 -8.33 -3.08
C SER A 326 -7.20 -8.65 -1.73
N THR A 327 -7.91 -8.39 -0.63
CA THR A 327 -7.45 -8.76 0.71
C THR A 327 -7.35 -10.27 0.89
N VAL A 328 -8.36 -11.02 0.43
CA VAL A 328 -8.33 -12.50 0.49
C VAL A 328 -7.15 -13.06 -0.30
N LEU A 329 -6.89 -12.53 -1.50
CA LEU A 329 -5.76 -12.96 -2.33
C LEU A 329 -4.40 -12.67 -1.66
N LEU A 330 -4.23 -11.51 -1.03
CA LEU A 330 -3.01 -11.15 -0.30
C LEU A 330 -2.82 -11.97 0.98
N VAL A 331 -3.90 -12.20 1.73
CA VAL A 331 -3.89 -13.01 2.97
C VAL A 331 -3.48 -14.45 2.67
N ALA A 332 -3.93 -15.04 1.56
CA ALA A 332 -3.55 -16.40 1.18
C ALA A 332 -2.02 -16.56 1.08
N GLY A 333 -1.35 -15.63 0.39
CA GLY A 333 0.12 -15.61 0.31
C GLY A 333 0.81 -15.36 1.66
N ALA A 334 0.24 -14.49 2.49
CA ALA A 334 0.76 -14.21 3.83
C ALA A 334 0.70 -15.45 4.75
N ILE A 335 -0.40 -16.20 4.70
CA ILE A 335 -0.58 -17.44 5.47
C ILE A 335 0.44 -18.49 5.03
N LEU A 336 0.58 -18.73 3.73
CA LEU A 336 1.55 -19.71 3.22
C LEU A 336 2.99 -19.35 3.59
N ARG A 337 3.36 -18.07 3.47
CA ARG A 337 4.66 -17.57 3.96
C ARG A 337 4.84 -17.86 5.45
N CYS A 338 3.84 -17.54 6.27
CA CYS A 338 3.89 -17.79 7.72
C CYS A 338 4.12 -19.27 8.02
N ILE A 339 3.41 -20.18 7.35
CA ILE A 339 3.62 -21.62 7.52
C ILE A 339 5.07 -22.01 7.25
N VAL A 340 5.66 -21.54 6.14
CA VAL A 340 7.06 -21.84 5.79
C VAL A 340 8.05 -21.26 6.82
N MET A 341 7.83 -20.02 7.29
CA MET A 341 8.70 -19.41 8.30
C MET A 341 8.64 -20.15 9.65
N PHE A 342 7.47 -20.68 10.03
CA PHE A 342 7.30 -21.46 11.25
C PHE A 342 7.91 -22.86 11.16
N GLN A 343 8.01 -23.44 9.96
CA GLN A 343 8.72 -24.70 9.76
C GLN A 343 10.22 -24.56 10.04
N ALA A 344 10.80 -23.37 9.84
CA ALA A 344 12.20 -23.04 10.15
C ALA A 344 13.22 -24.10 9.66
N ARG A 345 12.96 -24.67 8.47
CA ARG A 345 13.79 -25.73 7.87
C ARG A 345 14.96 -25.15 7.09
N ILE A 346 16.00 -25.94 6.94
CA ILE A 346 17.06 -25.65 5.98
C ILE A 346 16.59 -25.94 4.55
N GLN A 347 17.28 -25.37 3.56
CA GLN A 347 16.94 -25.48 2.15
C GLN A 347 16.88 -26.93 1.66
N LYS A 348 17.80 -27.77 2.13
CA LYS A 348 17.83 -29.19 1.77
C LYS A 348 16.53 -29.92 2.12
N ASP A 349 15.87 -29.51 3.21
CA ASP A 349 14.64 -30.12 3.72
C ASP A 349 13.40 -29.24 3.45
N THR A 350 13.50 -28.36 2.45
CA THR A 350 12.42 -27.44 2.04
C THR A 350 11.11 -28.20 1.81
N SER A 351 10.03 -27.71 2.41
CA SER A 351 8.70 -28.27 2.19
C SER A 351 8.17 -27.93 0.80
N SER A 352 7.17 -28.68 0.30
CA SER A 352 6.54 -28.38 -1.00
C SER A 352 5.99 -26.95 -1.09
N LEU A 353 5.61 -26.33 0.04
CA LEU A 353 5.13 -24.95 0.12
C LEU A 353 6.26 -23.91 0.06
N GLY A 354 7.49 -24.28 0.39
CA GLY A 354 8.66 -23.40 0.26
C GLY A 354 9.17 -23.28 -1.16
N LYS A 355 8.81 -24.23 -2.05
CA LYS A 355 9.31 -24.28 -3.44
C LYS A 355 8.96 -23.00 -4.24
N PRO A 356 9.78 -22.63 -5.24
CA PRO A 356 9.56 -21.44 -6.07
C PRO A 356 8.16 -21.31 -6.69
N ILE A 357 7.54 -22.44 -7.05
CA ILE A 357 6.20 -22.49 -7.65
C ILE A 357 5.16 -21.81 -6.76
N ALA A 358 5.20 -22.04 -5.44
CA ALA A 358 4.24 -21.44 -4.51
C ALA A 358 4.37 -19.91 -4.48
N MET A 359 5.60 -19.40 -4.55
CA MET A 359 5.87 -17.97 -4.64
C MET A 359 5.37 -17.37 -5.95
N TYR A 360 5.58 -18.03 -7.10
CA TYR A 360 5.05 -17.53 -8.38
C TYR A 360 3.52 -17.49 -8.41
N ILE A 361 2.85 -18.44 -7.77
CA ILE A 361 1.39 -18.39 -7.63
C ILE A 361 0.99 -17.19 -6.76
N CYS A 362 1.53 -17.08 -5.54
CA CYS A 362 1.09 -16.07 -4.58
C CYS A 362 1.57 -14.64 -4.90
N TYR A 363 2.85 -14.46 -5.19
CA TYR A 363 3.47 -13.15 -5.44
C TYR A 363 3.47 -12.76 -6.91
N GLY A 364 3.28 -13.71 -7.82
CA GLY A 364 3.07 -13.47 -9.24
C GLY A 364 1.58 -13.43 -9.58
N LEU A 365 0.97 -14.60 -9.74
CA LEU A 365 -0.37 -14.75 -10.32
C LEU A 365 -1.48 -14.05 -9.52
N LEU A 366 -1.57 -14.26 -8.21
CA LEU A 366 -2.62 -13.62 -7.39
C LEU A 366 -2.49 -12.10 -7.37
N GLU A 367 -1.27 -11.59 -7.40
CA GLU A 367 -1.00 -10.15 -7.44
C GLU A 367 -1.24 -9.54 -8.83
N VAL A 368 -1.04 -10.30 -9.90
CA VAL A 368 -1.50 -9.93 -11.25
C VAL A 368 -3.02 -9.74 -11.25
N PHE A 369 -3.78 -10.68 -10.66
CA PHE A 369 -5.24 -10.53 -10.51
C PHE A 369 -5.62 -9.28 -9.70
N ASN A 370 -4.90 -8.97 -8.63
CA ASN A 370 -5.12 -7.74 -7.86
C ASN A 370 -4.92 -6.48 -8.70
N ASN A 371 -3.87 -6.42 -9.53
CA ASN A 371 -3.63 -5.28 -10.40
C ASN A 371 -4.73 -5.11 -11.45
N ILE A 372 -5.19 -6.21 -12.04
CA ILE A 372 -6.34 -6.19 -12.96
C ILE A 372 -7.57 -5.63 -12.24
N LEU A 373 -7.85 -6.10 -11.02
CA LEU A 373 -8.96 -5.64 -10.21
C LEU A 373 -8.87 -4.14 -9.88
N TYR A 374 -7.67 -3.64 -9.58
CA TYR A 374 -7.45 -2.21 -9.31
C TYR A 374 -7.62 -1.33 -10.56
N LEU A 375 -7.12 -1.78 -11.72
CA LEU A 375 -7.23 -1.05 -12.99
C LEU A 375 -8.66 -1.07 -13.55
N VAL A 376 -9.24 -2.25 -13.71
CA VAL A 376 -10.63 -2.43 -14.20
C VAL A 376 -11.62 -1.82 -13.22
N GLY A 377 -11.35 -1.96 -11.93
CA GLY A 377 -12.14 -1.35 -10.88
C GLY A 377 -12.07 0.17 -10.88
N ARG A 378 -11.14 0.82 -11.60
CA ARG A 378 -10.90 2.27 -11.59
C ARG A 378 -10.91 2.81 -10.16
N ILE A 379 -10.02 2.25 -9.33
CA ILE A 379 -9.90 2.64 -7.91
C ILE A 379 -9.63 4.14 -7.74
N ASP A 380 -9.02 4.76 -8.76
CA ASP A 380 -8.77 6.19 -8.85
C ASP A 380 -10.03 7.03 -8.82
N LEU A 381 -11.11 6.55 -9.43
CA LEU A 381 -12.40 7.24 -9.43
C LEU A 381 -13.24 6.83 -8.22
N ARG A 382 -13.33 5.52 -7.96
CA ARG A 382 -14.21 4.93 -6.93
C ARG A 382 -13.90 5.42 -5.53
N PHE A 383 -12.62 5.62 -5.25
CA PHE A 383 -12.15 5.98 -3.92
C PHE A 383 -11.62 7.40 -3.86
N TYR A 384 -11.79 8.22 -4.90
CA TYR A 384 -11.36 9.62 -4.84
C TYR A 384 -12.06 10.36 -3.70
N LYS A 385 -11.26 11.00 -2.84
CA LYS A 385 -11.72 11.87 -1.76
C LYS A 385 -11.13 13.26 -2.02
N PRO A 386 -11.94 14.32 -2.14
CA PRO A 386 -11.42 15.66 -2.39
C PRO A 386 -10.54 16.18 -1.25
N ASP A 387 -9.59 17.04 -1.60
CA ASP A 387 -8.68 17.67 -0.65
C ASP A 387 -9.31 18.80 0.17
N ARG A 388 -8.70 19.11 1.31
CA ARG A 388 -9.00 20.33 2.07
C ARG A 388 -8.72 21.58 1.22
N LEU A 389 -9.68 22.52 1.26
CA LEU A 389 -9.50 23.85 0.69
C LEU A 389 -8.23 24.48 1.28
N PRO A 390 -7.33 25.03 0.44
CA PRO A 390 -6.15 25.77 0.90
C PRO A 390 -6.54 26.89 1.88
N ASN A 391 -5.70 27.14 2.87
CA ASN A 391 -5.94 28.16 3.89
C ASN A 391 -6.04 29.56 3.27
N ASP A 392 -5.28 29.87 2.22
CA ASP A 392 -5.33 31.18 1.53
C ASP A 392 -6.71 31.52 0.97
N ILE A 393 -7.44 30.51 0.47
CA ILE A 393 -8.81 30.67 -0.01
C ILE A 393 -9.80 30.83 1.16
N LYS A 394 -9.50 30.25 2.33
CA LYS A 394 -10.29 30.49 3.55
C LYS A 394 -10.11 31.93 4.05
N TYR A 395 -8.87 32.44 4.05
CA TYR A 395 -8.54 33.79 4.51
C TYR A 395 -9.03 34.88 3.56
N MET A 396 -8.84 34.74 2.24
CA MET A 396 -9.32 35.72 1.26
C MET A 396 -10.84 35.90 1.29
N VAL A 397 -11.58 34.85 1.64
CA VAL A 397 -13.04 34.88 1.74
C VAL A 397 -13.53 35.32 3.11
N SER A 398 -12.82 35.02 4.21
CA SER A 398 -13.19 35.54 5.55
C SER A 398 -13.06 37.07 5.64
N VAL A 399 -12.22 37.68 4.80
CA VAL A 399 -12.05 39.14 4.69
C VAL A 399 -13.14 39.80 3.85
N GLN A 400 -13.98 39.05 3.13
CA GLN A 400 -15.20 39.56 2.48
C GLN A 400 -16.42 39.14 3.30
N PRO A 401 -16.90 39.95 4.27
CA PRO A 401 -18.20 39.72 4.86
C PRO A 401 -19.24 39.88 3.75
N THR A 402 -20.15 38.93 3.67
CA THR A 402 -21.38 38.98 2.87
C THR A 402 -22.14 40.28 3.12
N ALA A 403 -21.90 41.29 2.28
CA ALA A 403 -22.89 42.30 1.98
C ALA A 403 -23.77 41.73 0.88
N ASN A 404 -25.04 41.47 1.22
CA ASN A 404 -26.13 40.97 0.36
C ASN A 404 -26.23 39.43 0.24
N GLN A 405 -26.78 38.79 1.27
CA GLN A 405 -27.47 37.51 1.14
C GLN A 405 -28.83 37.59 1.82
N SER A 406 -29.82 38.11 1.09
CA SER A 406 -31.19 37.62 1.17
C SER A 406 -31.43 36.83 -0.11
N ASP A 407 -31.65 35.53 0.03
CA ASP A 407 -32.26 34.60 -0.93
C ASP A 407 -32.04 34.93 -2.42
N VAL A 408 -30.90 34.49 -2.97
CA VAL A 408 -30.75 34.40 -4.43
C VAL A 408 -31.35 33.05 -4.86
N GLU A 409 -32.66 33.03 -5.04
CA GLU A 409 -33.23 32.21 -6.11
C GLU A 409 -32.56 32.68 -7.41
N VAL A 410 -32.06 31.73 -8.20
CA VAL A 410 -31.38 32.05 -9.47
C VAL A 410 -32.44 32.51 -10.47
N GLU A 411 -32.71 33.81 -10.47
CA GLU A 411 -33.59 34.46 -11.44
C GLU A 411 -32.88 34.54 -12.80
N TYR A 412 -33.56 34.05 -13.84
CA TYR A 412 -33.11 34.18 -15.24
C TYR A 412 -33.16 35.65 -15.64
N PHE A 413 -32.01 36.26 -15.93
CA PHE A 413 -31.97 37.65 -16.36
C PHE A 413 -32.21 37.75 -17.88
N ASP A 414 -33.40 38.28 -18.24
CA ASP A 414 -33.73 38.72 -19.59
C ASP A 414 -33.20 40.14 -19.84
N ILE A 415 -32.85 40.43 -21.10
CA ILE A 415 -32.10 41.63 -21.50
C ILE A 415 -33.05 42.81 -21.67
N SER A 416 -33.15 43.69 -20.67
CA SER A 416 -33.54 45.09 -20.87
C SER A 416 -33.09 45.95 -19.69
N GLY A 417 -32.24 46.95 -19.96
CA GLY A 417 -31.61 47.76 -18.94
C GLY A 417 -32.46 48.92 -18.44
N GLU A 418 -32.39 49.18 -17.13
CA GLU A 418 -32.45 50.52 -16.54
C GLU A 418 -31.91 50.48 -15.09
N ARG A 419 -31.24 51.56 -14.66
CA ARG A 419 -30.59 51.72 -13.34
C ARG A 419 -31.40 52.64 -12.43
N THR A 420 -31.51 52.31 -11.14
CA THR A 420 -31.81 53.27 -10.05
C THR A 420 -31.05 52.93 -8.76
N PRO A 421 -30.79 53.90 -7.85
CA PRO A 421 -29.64 53.90 -6.94
C PRO A 421 -29.91 53.35 -5.53
N ILE A 422 -28.81 53.01 -4.84
CA ILE A 422 -28.71 52.45 -3.49
C ILE A 422 -28.72 53.59 -2.46
N ASP A 423 -29.46 53.42 -1.34
CA ASP A 423 -29.26 54.20 -0.12
C ASP A 423 -29.16 53.34 1.15
N ASN A 424 -28.15 53.71 1.94
CA ASN A 424 -27.96 53.63 3.39
C ASN A 424 -27.49 52.37 4.13
N VAL A 425 -26.33 52.59 4.75
CA VAL A 425 -25.57 51.81 5.74
C VAL A 425 -26.11 52.12 7.14
N SER A 426 -26.22 51.11 8.00
CA SER A 426 -26.05 51.32 9.45
C SER A 426 -25.34 50.14 10.12
N SER A 427 -24.29 50.50 10.83
CA SER A 427 -23.40 49.71 11.68
C SER A 427 -24.10 48.92 12.79
N PHE A 428 -23.60 47.72 13.11
CA PHE A 428 -23.46 47.27 14.50
C PHE A 428 -22.34 46.23 14.62
N ALA A 429 -21.38 46.53 15.48
CA ALA A 429 -20.30 45.64 15.91
C ALA A 429 -20.76 44.84 17.12
N THR A 430 -20.45 43.54 17.18
CA THR A 430 -20.10 42.88 18.45
C THR A 430 -19.14 41.72 18.19
N GLU A 431 -17.99 41.87 18.83
CA GLU A 431 -16.86 40.99 18.96
C GLU A 431 -17.25 39.68 19.69
N LYS A 432 -16.82 38.53 19.16
CA LYS A 432 -16.78 37.28 19.93
C LYS A 432 -15.54 36.50 19.54
N GLU A 433 -14.64 36.37 20.51
CA GLU A 433 -13.41 35.60 20.46
C GLU A 433 -13.64 34.21 19.85
N MET A 434 -12.83 33.88 18.84
CA MET A 434 -12.72 32.54 18.29
C MET A 434 -11.40 31.97 18.77
N THR A 435 -11.49 30.98 19.64
CA THR A 435 -10.36 30.15 20.09
C THR A 435 -9.70 29.50 18.87
N ASP A 436 -8.45 29.86 18.63
CA ASP A 436 -7.51 29.13 17.78
C ASP A 436 -7.32 27.74 18.36
N ASP A 437 -7.86 26.72 17.70
CA ASP A 437 -7.40 25.35 17.88
C ASP A 437 -7.63 24.54 16.59
N ASP A 438 -6.61 23.79 16.19
CA ASP A 438 -6.49 22.88 15.04
C ASP A 438 -5.85 23.41 13.73
N ASP A 439 -4.63 23.96 13.86
CA ASP A 439 -3.60 23.89 12.83
C ASP A 439 -2.65 22.71 13.11
N ASN A 440 -2.93 21.54 12.51
CA ASN A 440 -1.91 20.56 12.08
C ASN A 440 -2.55 19.33 11.43
N GLU A 441 -2.72 19.34 10.10
CA GLU A 441 -2.90 18.09 9.37
C GLU A 441 -2.45 18.21 7.91
N PHE A 442 -1.34 17.54 7.60
CA PHE A 442 -0.67 17.53 6.30
C PHE A 442 -1.35 16.60 5.28
N ARG A 443 -1.25 16.97 4.00
CA ARG A 443 -1.82 16.29 2.83
C ARG A 443 -1.09 14.97 2.51
N PHE A 444 -1.83 13.94 2.07
CA PHE A 444 -1.32 12.70 1.47
C PHE A 444 -1.72 12.58 0.01
#